data_AF-A0A9D6I7H6-F1
#
_entry.id   AF-A0A9D6I7H6-F1
#
_cell.length_a   1.000
_cell.length_b   1.000
_cell.length_c   1.000
_cell.angle_alpha   90.00
_cell.angle_beta   90.00
_cell.angle_gamma   90.00
#
_symmetry.space_group_name_H-M   'P 1'
#
loop_
_entity.id
_entity.type
_entity.pdbx_description
1 polymer ?
#
loop_
_entity_poly.entity_id
_entity_poly.type
_entity_poly.pdbx_seq_one_letter_code
_entity_poly.pdbx_strand_id
1 'polypeptide(L)' 'MPFTDKNIREDPAALAELQRLGYRATPVTVIDSEVVVGFDRGKLERLLGLS' A
#
# COMPACT_ATOMS: atom_id res chain seq x y z
N MET A 1 10.41 9.59 5.58
CA MET A 1 8.98 9.55 5.93
C MET A 1 8.74 8.26 6.69
N PRO A 2 8.06 8.27 7.85
CA PRO A 2 7.74 7.04 8.56
C PRO A 2 6.77 6.20 7.74
N PHE A 3 6.95 4.88 7.76
CA PHE A 3 6.04 3.93 7.12
C PHE A 3 5.94 2.68 7.99
N THR A 4 4.92 1.86 7.73
CA THR A 4 4.75 0.55 8.35
C THR A 4 4.69 -0.49 7.25
N ASP A 5 5.56 -1.50 7.31
CA ASP A 5 5.48 -2.65 6.44
C ASP A 5 4.51 -3.69 7.02
N LYS A 6 3.70 -4.29 6.16
CA LYS A 6 2.66 -5.24 6.52
C LYS A 6 2.80 -6.49 5.65
N ASN A 7 3.46 -7.52 6.19
CA ASN A 7 3.66 -8.78 5.49
C ASN A 7 2.42 -9.68 5.62
N ILE A 8 1.59 -9.73 4.58
CA ILE A 8 0.37 -10.55 4.56
C ILE A 8 0.60 -12.07 4.67
N ARG A 9 1.85 -12.55 4.48
CA ARG A 9 2.20 -13.97 4.67
C ARG A 9 2.39 -14.33 6.15
N GLU A 10 2.77 -13.35 6.96
CA GLU A 10 3.13 -13.54 8.37
C GLU A 10 2.06 -12.94 9.30
N ASP A 11 1.32 -11.94 8.83
CA ASP A 11 0.27 -11.26 9.59
C ASP A 11 -1.13 -11.48 8.95
N PRO A 12 -1.96 -12.35 9.53
CA PRO A 12 -3.35 -12.55 9.10
C PRO A 12 -4.21 -11.27 9.19
N ALA A 13 -3.90 -10.34 10.10
CA ALA A 13 -4.64 -9.09 10.22
C ALA A 13 -4.34 -8.15 9.03
N ALA A 14 -3.08 -8.10 8.59
CA ALA A 14 -2.69 -7.41 7.36
C ALA A 14 -3.37 -7.99 6.12
N LEU A 15 -3.48 -9.33 6.02
CA LEU A 15 -4.23 -9.96 4.93
C LEU A 15 -5.72 -9.58 4.96
N ALA A 16 -6.34 -9.59 6.14
CA ALA A 16 -7.74 -9.19 6.30
C ALA A 16 -7.95 -7.71 5.95
N GLU A 17 -7.00 -6.84 6.28
CA GLU A 17 -7.01 -5.43 5.88
C GLU A 17 -6.93 -5.26 4.36
N LEU A 18 -6.00 -5.95 3.70
CA LEU A 18 -5.89 -5.96 2.24
C LEU A 18 -7.20 -6.39 1.56
N GLN A 19 -7.85 -7.43 2.10
CA GLN A 19 -9.15 -7.91 1.61
C GLN A 19 -10.27 -6.89 1.82
N ARG A 20 -10.32 -6.21 2.99
CA ARG A 20 -11.29 -5.14 3.26
C ARG A 20 -11.12 -3.93 2.34
N LEU A 21 -9.87 -3.64 1.93
CA LEU A 21 -9.57 -2.63 0.93
C LEU A 21 -10.02 -3.04 -0.49
N GLY A 22 -10.45 -4.28 -0.69
CA GLY A 22 -10.94 -4.80 -1.97
C GLY A 22 -9.85 -5.35 -2.90
N TYR A 23 -8.60 -5.43 -2.44
CA TYR A 23 -7.48 -5.88 -3.25
C TYR A 23 -7.14 -7.34 -2.95
N ARG A 24 -6.56 -8.03 -3.95
CA ARG A 24 -6.19 -9.45 -3.87
C ARG A 24 -4.73 -9.72 -4.22
N ALA A 25 -3.98 -8.69 -4.61
CA ALA A 25 -2.59 -8.79 -5.01
C ALA A 25 -1.76 -7.75 -4.26
N THR A 26 -0.48 -8.08 -4.06
CA THR A 26 0.54 -7.20 -3.48
C THR A 26 1.59 -6.86 -4.55
N PRO A 27 2.33 -5.74 -4.43
CA PRO A 27 2.26 -4.76 -3.34
C PRO A 27 1.04 -3.84 -3.44
N VAL A 28 0.60 -3.34 -2.29
CA VAL A 28 -0.36 -2.24 -2.17
C VAL A 28 0.22 -1.23 -1.20
N THR A 29 0.30 0.02 -1.63
CA THR A 29 0.80 1.14 -0.82
C THR A 29 -0.35 2.10 -0.58
N VAL A 30 -0.62 2.38 0.69
CA VAL A 30 -1.61 3.37 1.11
C VAL A 30 -0.87 4.63 1.55
N ILE A 31 -1.16 5.76 0.90
CA ILE A 31 -0.62 7.07 1.25
C ILE A 31 -1.82 7.96 1.54
N ASP A 32 -1.96 8.38 2.80
CA ASP A 32 -3.16 9.06 3.30
C ASP A 32 -4.45 8.29 2.97
N SER A 33 -5.28 8.81 2.07
CA SER A 33 -6.52 8.16 1.59
C SER A 33 -6.39 7.55 0.19
N GLU A 34 -5.20 7.64 -0.41
CA GLU A 34 -4.91 7.15 -1.75
C GLU A 34 -4.29 5.75 -1.70
N VAL A 35 -4.78 4.88 -2.58
CA VAL A 35 -4.23 3.54 -2.75
C VAL A 35 -3.49 3.43 -4.08
N VAL A 36 -2.29 2.86 -4.03
CA VAL A 36 -1.48 2.50 -5.19
C VAL A 36 -1.33 0.99 -5.20
N VAL A 37 -1.84 0.35 -6.24
CA VAL A 37 -1.68 -1.10 -6.46
C VAL A 37 -0.50 -1.32 -7.38
N GLY A 38 0.37 -2.27 -7.03
CA GLY A 38 1.62 -2.52 -7.75
C GLY A 38 2.65 -1.41 -7.49
N PHE A 39 3.48 -1.14 -8.50
CA PHE A 39 4.52 -0.11 -8.42
C PHE A 39 4.36 0.89 -9.57
N ASP A 40 3.89 2.09 -9.24
CA ASP A 40 3.83 3.24 -10.15
C ASP A 40 4.71 4.35 -9.57
N ARG A 41 5.93 4.47 -10.08
CA ARG A 41 6.92 5.45 -9.60
C ARG A 41 6.41 6.88 -9.68
N GLY A 42 5.78 7.27 -10.79
CA GLY A 42 5.32 8.64 -10.99
C GLY A 42 4.14 9.00 -10.08
N LYS A 43 3.21 8.07 -9.85
CA LYS A 43 2.14 8.26 -8.86
C LYS A 43 2.69 8.36 -7.44
N LEU A 44 3.64 7.50 -7.07
CA LEU A 44 4.27 7.52 -5.76
C LEU A 44 5.06 8.82 -5.51
N GLU A 45 5.86 9.27 -6.47
CA GLU A 45 6.61 10.53 -6.35
C GLU A 45 5.68 11.73 -6.14
N ARG A 46 4.56 11.81 -6.87
CA ARG A 46 3.54 12.86 -6.69
C ARG A 46 2.88 12.80 -5.33
N LEU A 47 2.45 11.62 -4.87
CA LEU A 47 1.77 11.46 -3.58
C LEU A 47 2.69 11.71 -2.39
N LEU A 48 4.00 11.49 -2.55
CA LEU A 48 5.00 11.72 -1.51
C LEU A 48 5.61 13.13 -1.57
N GLY A 49 5.21 13.97 -2.54
CA GLY A 49 5.75 15.33 -2.71
C GLY A 49 7.22 15.37 -3.15
N LEU A 50 7.67 14.37 -3.91
CA LEU A 50 9.04 14.25 -4.40
C LEU A 50 9.24 14.81 -5.82
N SER A 51 8.15 15.26 -6.46
CA SER A 51 8.10 15.80 -7.83
C SER A 51 7.24 17.06 -7.90
#